data_AF-A0A6A5WG22-F1
#
_entry.id   AF-A0A6A5WG22-F1
#
_cell.length_a   1.000
_cell.length_b   1.000
_cell.length_c   1.000
_cell.angle_alpha   90.00
_cell.angle_beta   90.00
_cell.angle_gamma   90.00
#
_symmetry.space_group_name_H-M   'P 1'
#
loop_
_entity.id
_entity.type
_entity.pdbx_description
1 polymer ?
#
loop_
_entity_poly.entity_id
_entity_poly.type
_entity_poly.pdbx_seq_one_letter_code
_entity_poly.pdbx_strand_id
1 'polypeptide(L)'
;MWLPACTFVIWLFFAALATSRPEPLQKSFDPKSAIRRQQSSVEDPESYIIDEAIGPNQVDNFTTFDYHPAANFPTRTINKWIALGDSFAAGPGAGMPFDDNSMCMRGLDAYPIKLQQESNMKGPQGPGFQKPEFEFAACTGAITDDLLATYLQGNQLRNLTSDTTMATLSITGKLTIIRSDVRFSATLQACVYGIIWAGNCQRRLDEGQELMYNGKLWGQYNALISEIVHRFNPTWPVDHTLVYRQGYLQFFDETTDECDKASFRTGGPSITKELRTTLNLLTHKLNYVVQYWIDLRNAN
;
A
#
# COMPACT_ATOMS: atom_id res chain seq x y z
N MET A 1 -20.41 -5.57 23.27
CA MET A 1 -19.90 -6.89 23.70
C MET A 1 -18.59 -7.11 22.97
N TRP A 2 -17.52 -7.39 23.71
CA TRP A 2 -16.13 -7.37 23.25
C TRP A 2 -15.89 -8.38 22.12
N LEU A 3 -15.26 -7.95 21.01
CA LEU A 3 -14.97 -8.75 19.82
C LEU A 3 -13.46 -9.00 19.60
N PRO A 4 -12.69 -9.53 20.59
CA PRO A 4 -11.30 -9.90 20.35
C PRO A 4 -11.17 -11.11 19.41
N ALA A 5 -12.19 -11.98 19.34
CA ALA A 5 -12.20 -13.14 18.44
C ALA A 5 -12.55 -12.81 16.97
N CYS A 6 -13.17 -11.65 16.71
CA CYS A 6 -13.70 -11.31 15.39
C CYS A 6 -12.92 -10.22 14.65
N THR A 7 -11.80 -9.76 15.22
CA THR A 7 -10.94 -8.75 14.61
C THR A 7 -9.53 -8.79 15.14
N PHE A 8 -8.54 -8.68 14.24
CA PHE A 8 -7.16 -8.45 14.64
C PHE A 8 -6.67 -7.01 14.38
N VAL A 9 -7.32 -6.20 13.51
CA VAL A 9 -6.74 -4.91 13.05
C VAL A 9 -7.70 -3.71 12.92
N ILE A 10 -9.02 -3.90 12.95
CA ILE A 10 -9.96 -2.87 12.40
C ILE A 10 -10.29 -1.71 13.36
N TRP A 11 -10.07 -1.85 14.67
CA TRP A 11 -10.43 -0.81 15.66
C TRP A 11 -9.67 0.52 15.49
N LEU A 12 -8.59 0.55 14.72
CA LEU A 12 -7.64 1.66 14.68
C LEU A 12 -7.93 2.69 13.56
N PHE A 13 -8.78 2.36 12.58
CA PHE A 13 -9.08 3.24 11.44
C PHE A 13 -10.02 4.41 11.76
N PHE A 14 -10.78 4.38 12.85
CA PHE A 14 -11.80 5.40 13.14
C PHE A 14 -11.29 6.60 13.93
N ALA A 15 -10.23 6.46 14.74
CA ALA A 15 -9.61 7.61 15.40
C ALA A 15 -9.06 8.62 14.37
N ALA A 16 -8.70 8.13 13.19
CA ALA A 16 -8.19 8.90 12.05
C ALA A 16 -9.23 9.77 11.34
N LEU A 17 -10.48 9.29 11.23
CA LEU A 17 -11.51 9.90 10.38
C LEU A 17 -12.35 10.95 11.11
N ALA A 18 -12.35 10.97 12.44
CA ALA A 18 -13.19 11.87 13.23
C ALA A 18 -12.68 13.32 13.31
N THR A 19 -11.46 13.63 12.82
CA THR A 19 -10.82 14.94 13.02
C THR A 19 -10.86 15.88 11.81
N SER A 20 -11.27 15.43 10.62
CA SER A 20 -11.35 16.31 9.43
C SER A 20 -12.67 17.07 9.36
N ARG A 21 -12.65 18.38 9.63
CA ARG A 21 -13.79 19.30 9.38
C ARG A 21 -14.04 19.44 7.88
N PRO A 22 -15.30 19.56 7.42
CA PRO A 22 -15.60 19.80 6.01
C PRO A 22 -15.37 21.28 5.65
N GLU A 23 -14.50 21.54 4.69
CA GLU A 23 -14.42 22.84 3.98
C GLU A 23 -15.28 22.82 2.69
N PRO A 24 -15.78 23.99 2.23
CA PRO A 24 -16.84 24.06 1.24
C PRO A 24 -16.34 23.79 -0.19
N LEU A 25 -17.19 23.11 -0.95
CA LEU A 25 -17.04 22.79 -2.37
C LEU A 25 -16.83 24.05 -3.23
N GLN A 26 -15.73 24.12 -3.97
CA GLN A 26 -15.52 25.10 -5.03
C GLN A 26 -15.51 24.46 -6.42
N LYS A 27 -16.02 25.24 -7.38
CA LYS A 27 -16.72 24.89 -8.62
C LYS A 27 -15.93 24.12 -9.70
N SER A 28 -16.73 23.52 -10.59
CA SER A 28 -16.45 22.60 -11.71
C SER A 28 -15.34 23.01 -12.70
N PHE A 29 -14.58 22.00 -13.14
CA PHE A 29 -13.67 22.05 -14.28
C PHE A 29 -14.24 21.21 -15.44
N ASP A 30 -14.31 21.78 -16.65
CA ASP A 30 -14.88 21.19 -17.88
C ASP A 30 -13.77 20.51 -18.72
N PRO A 31 -13.82 19.18 -18.98
CA PRO A 31 -12.70 18.43 -19.55
C PRO A 31 -12.62 18.39 -21.09
N LYS A 32 -13.27 19.29 -21.84
CA LYS A 32 -13.34 19.18 -23.32
C LYS A 32 -12.32 19.95 -24.17
N SER A 33 -11.26 20.54 -23.60
CA SER A 33 -10.38 21.43 -24.39
C SER A 33 -8.90 21.02 -24.56
N ALA A 34 -8.49 19.78 -24.27
CA ALA A 34 -7.06 19.42 -24.37
C ALA A 34 -6.78 18.08 -25.06
N ILE A 35 -7.27 17.90 -26.29
CA ILE A 35 -6.76 16.86 -27.19
C ILE A 35 -6.69 17.43 -28.62
N ARG A 36 -5.61 18.15 -28.94
CA ARG A 36 -5.11 18.28 -30.33
C ARG A 36 -3.69 18.86 -30.37
N ARG A 37 -2.78 18.14 -31.05
CA ARG A 37 -1.35 18.42 -31.32
C ARG A 37 -0.44 18.04 -30.14
N GLN A 38 0.55 17.17 -30.25
CA GLN A 38 1.41 16.81 -31.38
C GLN A 38 1.74 15.30 -31.35
N GLN A 39 1.53 14.63 -32.48
CA GLN A 39 2.37 13.50 -32.92
C GLN A 39 3.55 14.12 -33.67
N SER A 40 4.78 13.78 -33.28
CA SER A 40 6.00 14.04 -34.06
C SER A 40 7.15 13.21 -33.47
N SER A 41 7.33 12.01 -34.04
CA SER A 41 8.59 11.29 -34.28
C SER A 41 9.79 11.50 -33.34
N VAL A 42 10.02 10.53 -32.46
CA VAL A 42 11.36 10.00 -32.14
C VAL A 42 11.20 8.48 -31.99
N GLU A 43 11.93 7.72 -32.81
CA GLU A 43 12.06 6.27 -32.68
C GLU A 43 12.95 5.99 -31.46
N ASP A 44 12.42 5.27 -30.48
CA ASP A 44 13.19 4.72 -29.36
C ASP A 44 12.70 3.28 -29.11
N PRO A 45 13.55 2.25 -29.19
CA PRO A 45 13.12 0.86 -29.18
C PRO A 45 13.23 0.27 -27.77
N GLU A 46 12.28 0.57 -26.86
CA GLU A 46 12.09 -0.25 -25.65
C GLU A 46 10.75 -0.01 -24.92
N SER A 47 9.67 0.26 -25.67
CA SER A 47 8.31 0.30 -25.11
C SER A 47 7.60 -1.04 -25.32
N TYR A 48 7.99 -2.06 -24.58
CA TYR A 48 7.09 -3.20 -24.35
C TYR A 48 6.02 -2.75 -23.34
N ILE A 49 5.03 -2.00 -23.83
CA ILE A 49 3.76 -1.87 -23.11
C ILE A 49 3.11 -3.24 -23.17
N ILE A 50 3.20 -3.98 -22.07
CA ILE A 50 2.39 -5.17 -21.84
C ILE A 50 0.97 -4.66 -21.54
N ASP A 51 0.20 -4.45 -22.62
CA ASP A 51 -1.23 -4.10 -22.60
C ASP A 51 -2.12 -5.32 -22.25
N GLU A 52 -1.55 -6.43 -21.77
CA GLU A 52 -2.34 -7.57 -21.28
C GLU A 52 -2.90 -7.25 -19.88
N ALA A 53 -4.13 -6.74 -19.87
CA ALA A 53 -4.98 -6.75 -18.70
C ALA A 53 -5.10 -8.20 -18.19
N ILE A 54 -4.54 -8.48 -17.00
CA ILE A 54 -4.73 -9.75 -16.32
C ILE A 54 -6.24 -9.90 -16.08
N GLY A 55 -6.88 -10.85 -16.76
CA GLY A 55 -8.31 -11.08 -16.57
C GLY A 55 -8.60 -11.63 -15.17
N PRO A 56 -9.78 -11.33 -14.57
CA PRO A 56 -10.14 -11.81 -13.24
C PRO A 56 -10.14 -13.35 -13.12
N ASN A 57 -10.39 -14.06 -14.22
CA ASN A 57 -10.38 -15.53 -14.31
C ASN A 57 -8.97 -16.13 -14.49
N GLN A 58 -7.95 -15.31 -14.81
CA GLN A 58 -6.58 -15.79 -14.90
C GLN A 58 -5.97 -15.95 -13.51
N VAL A 59 -6.27 -15.05 -12.58
CA VAL A 59 -5.71 -15.11 -11.20
C VAL A 59 -6.11 -16.38 -10.44
N ASP A 60 -7.28 -16.94 -10.72
CA ASP A 60 -7.74 -18.17 -10.06
C ASP A 60 -7.01 -19.43 -10.58
N ASN A 61 -6.28 -19.35 -11.71
CA ASN A 61 -5.54 -20.44 -12.34
C ASN A 61 -4.02 -20.22 -12.42
N PHE A 62 -3.50 -19.05 -12.04
CA PHE A 62 -2.06 -18.85 -11.96
C PHE A 62 -1.52 -19.39 -10.63
N THR A 63 -1.17 -20.66 -10.63
CA THR A 63 -0.11 -21.16 -9.74
C THR A 63 1.15 -20.33 -9.99
N THR A 64 1.74 -19.77 -8.93
CA THR A 64 3.04 -19.07 -8.96
C THR A 64 4.14 -20.06 -9.41
N PHE A 65 4.22 -20.37 -10.71
CA PHE A 65 5.29 -21.17 -11.27
C PHE A 65 6.43 -20.23 -11.68
N ASP A 66 7.54 -20.37 -10.95
CA ASP A 66 8.91 -20.26 -11.42
C ASP A 66 9.38 -18.95 -12.05
N TYR A 67 8.84 -17.80 -11.66
CA TYR A 67 9.60 -16.55 -11.77
C TYR A 67 10.49 -16.37 -10.53
N HIS A 68 11.64 -17.04 -10.56
CA HIS A 68 12.73 -16.67 -9.65
C HIS A 68 13.42 -15.44 -10.23
N PRO A 69 13.42 -14.29 -9.53
CA PRO A 69 14.24 -13.17 -9.96
C PRO A 69 15.69 -13.63 -10.10
N ALA A 70 16.40 -13.06 -11.07
CA ALA A 70 17.86 -13.22 -11.16
C ALA A 70 18.46 -12.99 -9.76
N ALA A 71 19.46 -13.80 -9.40
CA ALA A 71 19.97 -13.91 -8.03
C ALA A 71 20.02 -12.55 -7.32
N ASN A 72 19.08 -12.35 -6.40
CA ASN A 72 18.95 -11.08 -5.70
C ASN A 72 19.88 -11.11 -4.49
N PHE A 73 20.89 -10.23 -4.49
CA PHE A 73 21.88 -10.17 -3.42
C PHE A 73 21.52 -9.03 -2.47
N PRO A 74 20.81 -9.30 -1.35
CA PRO A 74 20.56 -8.26 -0.37
C PRO A 74 21.90 -7.71 0.14
N THR A 75 21.95 -6.41 0.39
CA THR A 75 23.15 -5.80 0.96
C THR A 75 23.45 -6.46 2.30
N ARG A 76 24.72 -6.82 2.54
CA ARG A 76 25.12 -7.40 3.83
C ARG A 76 25.02 -6.41 4.98
N THR A 77 24.91 -5.12 4.64
CA THR A 77 24.96 -4.00 5.55
C THR A 77 23.95 -2.96 5.13
N ILE A 78 23.13 -2.50 6.08
CA ILE A 78 22.12 -1.46 5.86
C ILE A 78 22.68 -0.18 6.48
N ASN A 79 23.04 0.81 5.66
CA ASN A 79 23.57 2.08 6.15
C ASN A 79 22.43 3.00 6.59
N LYS A 80 21.52 3.26 5.64
CA LYS A 80 20.36 4.11 5.84
C LYS A 80 19.12 3.40 5.32
N TRP A 81 18.09 3.42 6.15
CA TRP A 81 16.81 2.78 5.90
C TRP A 81 15.69 3.79 6.03
N ILE A 82 14.81 3.81 5.03
CA ILE A 82 13.57 4.58 5.07
C ILE A 82 12.34 3.66 5.05
N ALA A 83 11.41 3.89 5.96
CA ALA A 83 10.11 3.23 5.95
C ALA A 83 9.06 4.13 5.29
N LEU A 84 8.64 3.73 4.09
CA LEU A 84 7.63 4.37 3.27
C LEU A 84 6.31 3.61 3.36
N GLY A 85 5.19 4.31 3.18
CA GLY A 85 3.90 3.69 3.00
C GLY A 85 2.71 4.44 3.58
N ASP A 86 1.60 3.72 3.58
CA ASP A 86 0.30 4.08 4.09
C ASP A 86 0.15 3.73 5.59
N SER A 87 -1.11 3.66 6.04
CA SER A 87 -1.48 3.29 7.40
C SER A 87 -0.89 1.96 7.90
N PHE A 88 -0.66 0.97 7.04
CA PHE A 88 -0.10 -0.33 7.47
C PHE A 88 1.38 -0.22 7.84
N ALA A 89 2.10 0.76 7.31
CA ALA A 89 3.46 1.10 7.75
C ALA A 89 3.48 2.12 8.89
N ALA A 90 2.60 3.12 8.86
CA ALA A 90 2.51 4.11 9.94
C ALA A 90 2.08 3.47 11.26
N GLY A 91 1.21 2.46 11.22
CA GLY A 91 0.72 1.75 12.40
C GLY A 91 -0.16 2.62 13.29
N PRO A 92 -1.26 3.21 12.78
CA PRO A 92 -2.20 3.92 13.62
C PRO A 92 -2.70 2.98 14.71
N GLY A 93 -2.62 3.40 15.96
CA GLY A 93 -3.01 2.60 17.12
C GLY A 93 -2.01 1.54 17.58
N ALA A 94 -0.85 1.44 16.94
CA ALA A 94 0.27 0.65 17.43
C ALA A 94 1.06 1.45 18.47
N GLY A 95 0.65 1.34 19.73
CA GLY A 95 1.33 2.01 20.84
C GLY A 95 1.04 3.52 20.91
N MET A 96 1.95 4.24 21.58
CA MET A 96 1.87 5.70 21.71
C MET A 96 2.30 6.39 20.39
N PRO A 97 1.84 7.63 20.11
CA PRO A 97 2.30 8.37 18.94
C PRO A 97 3.83 8.50 18.90
N PHE A 98 4.41 8.24 17.73
CA PHE A 98 5.84 8.38 17.45
C PHE A 98 6.27 9.84 17.35
N ASP A 99 5.41 10.69 16.80
CA ASP A 99 5.64 12.12 16.64
C ASP A 99 4.34 12.92 16.87
N ASP A 100 4.46 14.24 16.88
CA ASP A 100 3.34 15.16 17.02
C ASP A 100 2.51 15.30 15.72
N ASN A 101 2.89 14.60 14.64
CA ASN A 101 2.16 14.62 13.38
C ASN A 101 0.94 13.70 13.47
N SER A 102 -0.09 14.23 14.12
CA SER A 102 -1.39 13.58 14.30
C SER A 102 -2.07 13.18 12.98
N MET A 103 -1.69 13.74 11.83
CA MET A 103 -2.24 13.34 10.54
C MET A 103 -1.66 12.00 10.05
N CYS A 104 -0.36 11.80 10.21
CA CYS A 104 0.28 10.55 9.76
C CYS A 104 0.01 9.37 10.69
N MET A 105 -0.29 9.64 11.96
CA MET A 105 -0.66 8.64 12.98
C MET A 105 0.38 7.53 13.10
N ARG A 106 1.66 7.93 13.17
CA ARG A 106 2.76 7.00 13.34
C ARG A 106 2.78 6.47 14.77
N GLY A 107 2.83 5.15 14.93
CA GLY A 107 2.87 4.49 16.24
C GLY A 107 4.29 4.06 16.64
N LEU A 108 4.61 4.16 17.94
CA LEU A 108 5.86 3.65 18.52
C LEU A 108 5.96 2.12 18.48
N ASP A 109 4.85 1.43 18.31
CA ASP A 109 4.83 -0.03 18.13
C ASP A 109 4.57 -0.44 16.67
N ALA A 110 4.65 0.49 15.72
CA ALA A 110 4.54 0.18 14.30
C ALA A 110 5.68 -0.76 13.86
N TYR A 111 5.43 -1.59 12.84
CA TYR A 111 6.40 -2.60 12.39
C TYR A 111 7.78 -2.02 12.04
N PRO A 112 7.93 -0.83 11.42
CA PRO A 112 9.25 -0.28 11.14
C PRO A 112 10.03 0.04 12.41
N ILE A 113 9.36 0.53 13.45
CA ILE A 113 10.00 0.80 14.74
C ILE A 113 10.43 -0.49 15.42
N LYS A 114 9.60 -1.53 15.39
CA LYS A 114 9.96 -2.85 15.93
C LYS A 114 11.15 -3.46 15.20
N LEU A 115 11.13 -3.46 13.88
CA LEU A 115 12.27 -3.91 13.06
C LEU A 115 13.55 -3.11 13.34
N GLN A 116 13.46 -1.80 13.56
CA GLN A 116 14.62 -0.98 13.94
C GLN A 116 15.17 -1.38 15.32
N GLN A 117 14.31 -1.82 16.24
CA GLN A 117 14.70 -2.28 17.57
C GLN A 117 15.30 -3.69 17.57
N GLU A 118 14.92 -4.56 16.62
CA GLU A 118 15.37 -5.95 16.52
C GLU A 118 16.90 -6.12 16.50
N SER A 119 17.44 -7.03 17.30
CA SER A 119 18.89 -7.25 17.42
C SER A 119 19.57 -7.66 16.11
N ASN A 120 18.81 -8.25 15.20
CA ASN A 120 19.26 -8.68 13.87
C ASN A 120 19.30 -7.53 12.84
N MET A 121 18.71 -6.38 13.13
CA MET A 121 18.83 -5.18 12.30
C MET A 121 20.20 -4.52 12.53
N LYS A 122 21.14 -4.77 11.63
CA LYS A 122 22.55 -4.35 11.74
C LYS A 122 22.85 -3.16 10.82
N GLY A 123 23.50 -2.14 11.39
CA GLY A 123 23.97 -0.95 10.70
C GLY A 123 25.32 -1.10 9.98
N PRO A 124 25.89 0.02 9.48
CA PRO A 124 27.10 0.09 8.64
C PRO A 124 28.32 -0.69 9.17
N GLN A 125 28.56 -0.67 10.48
CA GLN A 125 29.79 -1.16 11.07
C GLN A 125 29.64 -2.56 11.70
N GLY A 126 28.56 -3.28 11.37
CA GLY A 126 28.40 -4.69 11.71
C GLY A 126 27.79 -4.98 13.09
N PRO A 127 28.05 -6.18 13.68
CA PRO A 127 27.45 -6.59 14.95
C PRO A 127 28.03 -5.80 16.14
N GLY A 128 27.15 -5.35 17.04
CA GLY A 128 27.54 -4.55 18.21
C GLY A 128 26.57 -3.43 18.58
N PHE A 129 25.26 -3.66 18.38
CA PHE A 129 24.17 -2.68 18.62
C PHE A 129 24.17 -1.43 17.73
N GLN A 130 24.95 -1.40 16.66
CA GLN A 130 24.85 -0.33 15.68
C GLN A 130 23.64 -0.55 14.77
N LYS A 131 22.82 0.48 14.64
CA LYS A 131 21.61 0.47 13.82
C LYS A 131 21.81 1.31 12.56
N PRO A 132 21.06 1.03 11.48
CA PRO A 132 20.99 1.92 10.34
C PRO A 132 20.49 3.31 10.77
N GLU A 133 20.93 4.36 10.07
CA GLU A 133 20.22 5.63 10.09
C GLU A 133 18.78 5.37 9.61
N PHE A 134 17.79 5.72 10.42
CA PHE A 134 16.41 5.33 10.19
C PHE A 134 15.51 6.54 10.02
N GLU A 135 14.78 6.54 8.90
CA GLU A 135 13.77 7.53 8.57
C GLU A 135 12.39 6.89 8.55
N PHE A 136 11.51 7.34 9.46
CA PHE A 136 10.13 6.88 9.48
C PHE A 136 9.21 7.84 8.72
N ALA A 137 9.07 7.64 7.41
CA ALA A 137 8.36 8.56 6.53
C ALA A 137 6.89 8.18 6.28
N ALA A 138 6.49 6.93 6.56
CA ALA A 138 5.14 6.42 6.35
C ALA A 138 4.05 7.33 6.94
N CYS A 139 2.91 7.40 6.28
CA CYS A 139 1.83 8.30 6.65
C CYS A 139 0.48 7.68 6.33
N THR A 140 -0.43 7.68 7.31
CA THR A 140 -1.81 7.23 7.11
C THR A 140 -2.50 8.01 6.00
N GLY A 141 -3.12 7.32 5.04
CA GLY A 141 -3.83 7.93 3.92
C GLY A 141 -2.98 8.21 2.68
N ALA A 142 -1.68 7.88 2.71
CA ALA A 142 -0.76 8.14 1.61
C ALA A 142 -0.99 7.20 0.42
N ILE A 143 -1.22 7.79 -0.76
CA ILE A 143 -1.32 7.08 -2.04
C ILE A 143 -0.04 7.24 -2.88
N THR A 144 0.15 6.40 -3.91
CA THR A 144 1.32 6.51 -4.82
C THR A 144 1.50 7.90 -5.41
N ASP A 145 0.40 8.60 -5.72
CA ASP A 145 0.47 9.96 -6.26
C ASP A 145 1.07 10.96 -5.27
N ASP A 146 0.82 10.80 -3.96
CA ASP A 146 1.38 11.69 -2.94
C ASP A 146 2.90 11.54 -2.86
N LEU A 147 3.40 10.31 -3.04
CA LEU A 147 4.83 9.99 -3.08
C LEU A 147 5.48 10.48 -4.38
N LEU A 148 4.79 10.40 -5.51
CA LEU A 148 5.28 10.92 -6.79
C LEU A 148 5.20 12.45 -6.88
N ALA A 149 4.29 13.09 -6.14
CA ALA A 149 4.15 14.54 -6.07
C ALA A 149 5.20 15.15 -5.13
N THR A 150 6.45 15.20 -5.59
CA THR A 150 7.63 15.65 -4.83
C THR A 150 7.52 17.08 -4.27
N TYR A 151 6.65 17.90 -4.85
CA TYR A 151 6.35 19.26 -4.40
C TYR A 151 5.48 19.31 -3.12
N LEU A 152 4.82 18.21 -2.73
CA LEU A 152 3.98 18.17 -1.54
C LEU A 152 4.82 18.27 -0.27
N GLN A 153 4.39 19.11 0.66
CA GLN A 153 4.93 19.11 2.02
C GLN A 153 4.62 17.76 2.69
N GLY A 154 5.62 17.14 3.31
CA GLY A 154 5.48 15.81 3.89
C GLY A 154 5.62 14.65 2.90
N ASN A 155 6.04 14.92 1.66
CA ASN A 155 6.34 13.86 0.69
C ASN A 155 7.41 12.89 1.25
N GLN A 156 7.09 11.61 1.22
CA GLN A 156 7.89 10.56 1.87
C GLN A 156 9.22 10.29 1.16
N LEU A 157 9.34 10.61 -0.13
CA LEU A 157 10.56 10.39 -0.91
C LEU A 157 11.61 11.49 -0.71
N ARG A 158 11.31 12.53 0.07
CA ARG A 158 12.22 13.67 0.27
C ARG A 158 13.54 13.27 0.95
N ASN A 159 13.47 12.36 1.90
CA ASN A 159 14.61 11.89 2.67
C ASN A 159 15.26 10.63 2.07
N LEU A 160 14.78 10.20 0.90
CA LEU A 160 15.39 9.15 0.09
C LEU A 160 16.57 9.76 -0.67
N THR A 161 17.78 9.39 -0.27
CA THR A 161 19.05 9.89 -0.79
C THR A 161 19.88 8.75 -1.38
N SER A 162 20.94 9.07 -2.12
CA SER A 162 21.77 8.07 -2.79
C SER A 162 22.55 7.17 -1.83
N ASP A 163 22.70 7.54 -0.56
CA ASP A 163 23.28 6.70 0.50
C ASP A 163 22.25 5.82 1.21
N THR A 164 20.96 5.96 0.90
CA THR A 164 19.94 5.01 1.37
C THR A 164 20.16 3.66 0.73
N THR A 165 20.25 2.63 1.56
CA THR A 165 20.57 1.25 1.13
C THR A 165 19.38 0.31 1.23
N MET A 166 18.30 0.73 1.88
CA MET A 166 17.08 -0.04 2.05
C MET A 166 15.86 0.86 2.14
N ALA A 167 14.78 0.49 1.47
CA ALA A 167 13.44 1.02 1.74
C ALA A 167 12.49 -0.13 2.08
N THR A 168 11.62 0.07 3.05
CA THR A 168 10.42 -0.76 3.21
C THR A 168 9.23 0.03 2.66
N LEU A 169 8.33 -0.63 1.94
CA LEU A 169 7.21 0.01 1.27
C LEU A 169 5.92 -0.76 1.53
N SER A 170 4.97 -0.13 2.20
CA SER A 170 3.58 -0.59 2.29
C SER A 170 2.68 0.44 1.63
N ILE A 171 2.46 0.36 0.33
CA ILE A 171 1.55 1.27 -0.36
C ILE A 171 0.86 0.55 -1.50
N THR A 172 -0.29 1.07 -1.86
CA THR A 172 -1.07 0.67 -3.02
C THR A 172 -1.25 1.86 -3.95
N GLY A 173 -1.39 1.58 -5.24
CA GLY A 173 -1.59 2.63 -6.24
C GLY A 173 -2.82 3.49 -5.98
N LYS A 174 -2.83 4.68 -6.59
CA LYS A 174 -3.94 5.64 -6.62
C LYS A 174 -5.25 4.94 -6.96
N LEU A 175 -6.12 4.86 -5.97
CA LEU A 175 -7.53 4.54 -6.16
C LEU A 175 -8.37 5.77 -5.77
N THR A 176 -8.21 6.85 -6.54
CA THR A 176 -8.99 8.09 -6.35
C THR A 176 -10.26 8.06 -7.20
N ILE A 177 -11.41 7.81 -6.57
CA ILE A 177 -12.61 8.65 -6.72
C ILE A 177 -13.18 8.80 -5.31
N ILE A 178 -13.04 10.02 -4.76
CA ILE A 178 -13.27 10.45 -3.37
C ILE A 178 -12.15 10.01 -2.40
N ARG A 179 -11.61 10.99 -1.65
CA ARG A 179 -10.42 10.88 -0.79
C ARG A 179 -10.54 9.74 0.24
N SER A 180 -9.75 8.67 0.06
CA SER A 180 -8.83 8.05 1.03
C SER A 180 -8.39 6.70 0.45
N ASP A 181 -7.10 6.39 0.54
CA ASP A 181 -6.45 5.10 0.29
C ASP A 181 -7.36 3.92 0.02
N VAL A 182 -7.21 3.35 -1.19
CA VAL A 182 -7.82 2.10 -1.64
C VAL A 182 -9.33 2.09 -1.42
N ARG A 183 -10.06 1.49 -2.33
CA ARG A 183 -11.44 1.14 -1.99
C ARG A 183 -11.56 0.23 -0.76
N PHE A 184 -10.46 -0.19 -0.12
CA PHE A 184 -10.44 -0.94 1.14
C PHE A 184 -11.10 -0.18 2.31
N SER A 185 -10.73 1.08 2.60
CA SER A 185 -11.42 1.84 3.66
C SER A 185 -12.90 2.02 3.33
N ALA A 186 -13.22 2.36 2.08
CA ALA A 186 -14.60 2.45 1.60
C ALA A 186 -15.35 1.10 1.63
N THR A 187 -14.65 -0.01 1.39
CA THR A 187 -15.16 -1.39 1.42
C THR A 187 -15.47 -1.77 2.86
N LEU A 188 -14.57 -1.51 3.81
CA LEU A 188 -14.87 -1.70 5.23
C LEU A 188 -16.05 -0.82 5.66
N GLN A 189 -16.06 0.46 5.27
CA GLN A 189 -17.16 1.36 5.60
C GLN A 189 -18.51 0.85 5.06
N ALA A 190 -18.57 0.36 3.83
CA ALA A 190 -19.79 -0.15 3.22
C ALA A 190 -20.19 -1.55 3.74
N CYS A 191 -19.24 -2.49 3.75
CA CYS A 191 -19.47 -3.91 4.03
C CYS A 191 -19.51 -4.25 5.52
N VAL A 192 -18.63 -3.63 6.32
CA VAL A 192 -18.41 -4.00 7.73
C VAL A 192 -19.16 -3.06 8.67
N TYR A 193 -19.14 -1.76 8.36
CA TYR A 193 -19.79 -0.74 9.19
C TYR A 193 -21.19 -0.34 8.72
N GLY A 194 -21.59 -0.73 7.50
CA GLY A 194 -22.91 -0.40 6.95
C GLY A 194 -23.13 1.10 6.74
N ILE A 195 -22.08 1.84 6.44
CA ILE A 195 -22.16 3.30 6.26
C ILE A 195 -22.83 3.60 4.91
N ILE A 196 -24.05 4.14 4.97
CA ILE A 196 -24.92 4.34 3.81
C ILE A 196 -24.26 5.20 2.72
N TRP A 197 -23.56 6.28 3.09
CA TRP A 197 -22.89 7.14 2.11
C TRP A 197 -21.64 6.50 1.49
N ALA A 198 -21.11 5.43 2.09
CA ALA A 198 -20.03 4.65 1.48
C ALA A 198 -20.56 3.78 0.34
N GLY A 199 -21.87 3.74 0.07
CA GLY A 199 -22.47 2.96 -1.00
C GLY A 199 -22.71 1.50 -0.60
N ASN A 200 -23.11 0.68 -1.57
CA ASN A 200 -23.36 -0.75 -1.34
C ASN A 200 -22.04 -1.53 -1.29
N CYS A 201 -21.97 -2.53 -0.41
CA CYS A 201 -20.82 -3.42 -0.26
C CYS A 201 -20.39 -4.08 -1.58
N GLN A 202 -21.33 -4.69 -2.31
CA GLN A 202 -21.03 -5.38 -3.57
C GLN A 202 -20.39 -4.43 -4.58
N ARG A 203 -20.96 -3.23 -4.72
CA ARG A 203 -20.40 -2.20 -5.57
C ARG A 203 -18.94 -1.92 -5.20
N ARG A 204 -18.59 -1.81 -3.91
CA ARG A 204 -17.21 -1.53 -3.46
C ARG A 204 -16.25 -2.69 -3.71
N LEU A 205 -16.74 -3.93 -3.62
CA LEU A 205 -15.98 -5.12 -3.97
C LEU A 205 -15.66 -5.17 -5.46
N ASP A 206 -16.67 -5.02 -6.33
CA ASP A 206 -16.52 -5.01 -7.80
C ASP A 206 -15.55 -3.91 -8.22
N GLU A 207 -15.77 -2.73 -7.66
CA GLU A 207 -14.96 -1.55 -7.83
C GLU A 207 -13.49 -1.79 -7.42
N GLY A 208 -13.24 -2.55 -6.35
CA GLY A 208 -11.89 -2.93 -5.92
C GLY A 208 -11.22 -3.91 -6.88
N GLN A 209 -11.96 -4.92 -7.35
CA GLN A 209 -11.47 -5.90 -8.33
C GLN A 209 -11.13 -5.24 -9.67
N GLU A 210 -12.01 -4.40 -10.21
CA GLU A 210 -11.78 -3.67 -11.46
C GLU A 210 -10.45 -2.91 -11.43
N LEU A 211 -10.13 -2.28 -10.29
CA LEU A 211 -8.91 -1.49 -10.14
C LEU A 211 -7.64 -2.34 -10.06
N MET A 212 -7.73 -3.60 -9.61
CA MET A 212 -6.59 -4.52 -9.64
C MET A 212 -6.23 -4.93 -11.08
N TYR A 213 -7.23 -4.98 -11.96
CA TYR A 213 -7.09 -5.58 -13.30
C TYR A 213 -7.09 -4.57 -14.46
N ASN A 214 -7.38 -3.29 -14.21
CA ASN A 214 -7.44 -2.27 -15.26
C ASN A 214 -6.08 -1.72 -15.72
N GLY A 215 -4.95 -2.28 -15.25
CA GLY A 215 -3.59 -1.86 -15.61
C GLY A 215 -3.12 -0.53 -15.00
N LYS A 216 -4.03 0.37 -14.60
CA LYS A 216 -3.66 1.68 -14.03
C LYS A 216 -2.92 1.55 -12.71
N LEU A 217 -3.34 0.61 -11.86
CA LEU A 217 -2.67 0.28 -10.61
C LEU A 217 -1.17 0.00 -10.86
N TRP A 218 -0.88 -0.83 -11.86
CA TRP A 218 0.49 -1.19 -12.20
C TRP A 218 1.28 -0.01 -12.74
N GLY A 219 0.75 0.75 -13.71
CA GLY A 219 1.48 1.88 -14.29
C GLY A 219 1.97 2.88 -13.24
N GLN A 220 1.15 3.14 -12.22
CA GLN A 220 1.49 4.06 -11.13
C GLN A 220 2.44 3.45 -10.11
N TYR A 221 2.23 2.18 -9.77
CA TYR A 221 3.11 1.47 -8.87
C TYR A 221 4.51 1.31 -9.47
N ASN A 222 4.60 0.98 -10.76
CA ASN A 222 5.84 0.88 -11.48
C ASN A 222 6.58 2.23 -11.54
N ALA A 223 5.86 3.34 -11.79
CA ALA A 223 6.43 4.68 -11.74
C ALA A 223 7.01 4.99 -10.34
N LEU A 224 6.30 4.63 -9.26
CA LEU A 224 6.80 4.82 -7.90
C LEU A 224 8.07 4.01 -7.64
N ILE A 225 8.07 2.71 -7.93
CA ILE A 225 9.25 1.88 -7.70
C ILE A 225 10.43 2.40 -8.55
N SER A 226 10.20 2.85 -9.78
CA SER A 226 11.24 3.45 -10.62
C SER A 226 11.78 4.74 -10.04
N GLU A 227 10.94 5.61 -9.49
CA GLU A 227 11.40 6.82 -8.81
C GLU A 227 12.22 6.48 -7.56
N ILE A 228 11.80 5.49 -6.77
CA ILE A 228 12.55 5.02 -5.59
C ILE A 228 13.91 4.47 -6.02
N VAL A 229 13.95 3.60 -7.02
CA VAL A 229 15.18 3.01 -7.55
C VAL A 229 16.09 4.08 -8.16
N HIS A 230 15.54 5.08 -8.85
CA HIS A 230 16.33 6.18 -9.42
C HIS A 230 16.96 7.07 -8.35
N ARG A 231 16.29 7.25 -7.21
CA ARG A 231 16.80 8.01 -6.07
C ARG A 231 17.83 7.23 -5.25
N PHE A 232 17.71 5.90 -5.24
CA PHE A 232 18.84 5.08 -4.82
C PHE A 232 20.03 5.33 -5.75
N ASN A 233 21.23 5.05 -5.23
CA ASN A 233 22.45 5.31 -5.98
C ASN A 233 22.36 4.70 -7.39
N PRO A 234 22.37 5.50 -8.47
CA PRO A 234 22.19 5.00 -9.84
C PRO A 234 23.35 4.11 -10.31
N THR A 235 24.42 4.03 -9.52
CA THR A 235 25.56 3.14 -9.77
C THR A 235 25.41 1.76 -9.14
N TRP A 236 24.36 1.53 -8.34
CA TRP A 236 24.12 0.22 -7.76
C TRP A 236 23.66 -0.76 -8.84
N PRO A 237 24.25 -1.95 -8.89
CA PRO A 237 23.76 -3.03 -9.74
C PRO A 237 22.26 -3.31 -9.48
N VAL A 238 21.50 -3.52 -10.56
CA VAL A 238 20.06 -3.81 -10.53
C VAL A 238 19.71 -5.15 -9.87
N ASP A 239 20.72 -5.97 -9.52
CA ASP A 239 20.60 -7.27 -8.85
C ASP A 239 20.68 -7.20 -7.31
N HIS A 240 20.59 -6.00 -6.73
CA HIS A 240 20.51 -5.80 -5.28
C HIS A 240 19.08 -5.51 -4.79
N THR A 241 18.68 -6.14 -3.67
CA THR A 241 17.41 -5.80 -3.01
C THR A 241 17.50 -4.41 -2.40
N LEU A 242 16.83 -3.47 -3.03
CA LEU A 242 16.74 -2.08 -2.59
C LEU A 242 15.43 -1.75 -1.87
N VAL A 243 14.34 -2.41 -2.28
CA VAL A 243 12.98 -2.16 -1.77
C VAL A 243 12.35 -3.46 -1.30
N TYR A 244 11.93 -3.49 -0.03
CA TYR A 244 11.14 -4.55 0.55
C TYR A 244 9.67 -4.13 0.57
N ARG A 245 8.87 -4.76 -0.29
CA ARG A 245 7.42 -4.50 -0.35
C ARG A 245 6.70 -5.37 0.69
N GLN A 246 5.92 -4.73 1.56
CA GLN A 246 5.06 -5.42 2.52
C GLN A 246 3.68 -5.70 1.90
N GLY A 247 3.18 -6.93 2.06
CA GLY A 247 1.81 -7.28 1.73
C GLY A 247 0.81 -6.91 2.81
N TYR A 248 -0.46 -6.82 2.43
CA TYR A 248 -1.55 -6.56 3.35
C TYR A 248 -2.01 -7.84 4.03
N LEU A 249 -2.40 -7.74 5.29
CA LEU A 249 -2.87 -8.87 6.09
C LEU A 249 -4.33 -9.20 5.79
N GLN A 250 -4.70 -10.47 5.93
CA GLN A 250 -6.10 -10.85 6.06
C GLN A 250 -6.71 -10.19 7.30
N PHE A 251 -8.00 -9.89 7.27
CA PHE A 251 -8.65 -9.09 8.32
C PHE A 251 -9.42 -9.93 9.32
N PHE A 252 -9.93 -11.06 8.87
CA PHE A 252 -10.87 -11.86 9.61
C PHE A 252 -10.41 -13.31 9.66
N ASP A 253 -10.59 -13.98 10.79
CA ASP A 253 -10.65 -15.43 10.79
C ASP A 253 -11.88 -15.84 9.99
N GLU A 254 -11.76 -16.76 9.03
CA GLU A 254 -12.86 -17.30 8.23
C GLU A 254 -13.10 -18.78 8.49
N THR A 255 -12.43 -19.37 9.47
CA THR A 255 -12.50 -20.82 9.74
C THR A 255 -13.68 -21.17 10.64
N THR A 256 -14.06 -20.25 11.53
CA THR A 256 -15.14 -20.41 12.52
C THR A 256 -16.40 -19.66 12.12
N ASP A 257 -17.55 -20.02 12.72
CA ASP A 257 -18.84 -19.34 12.52
C ASP A 257 -19.18 -18.39 13.70
N GLU A 258 -18.27 -18.26 14.67
CA GLU A 258 -18.49 -17.53 15.93
C GLU A 258 -18.88 -16.05 15.71
N CYS A 259 -18.40 -15.46 14.63
CA CYS A 259 -18.60 -14.05 14.30
C CYS A 259 -19.82 -13.79 13.42
N ASP A 260 -20.57 -14.81 13.01
CA ASP A 260 -21.63 -14.66 12.00
C ASP A 260 -22.80 -13.77 12.45
N LYS A 261 -22.96 -13.61 13.76
CA LYS A 261 -23.97 -12.74 14.38
C LYS A 261 -23.37 -11.44 14.92
N ALA A 262 -22.05 -11.27 14.84
CA ALA A 262 -21.36 -10.08 15.31
C ALA A 262 -21.53 -8.92 14.32
N SER A 263 -21.46 -7.69 14.84
CA SER A 263 -21.37 -6.47 14.05
C SER A 263 -20.46 -5.46 14.73
N PHE A 264 -19.77 -4.64 13.94
CA PHE A 264 -18.88 -3.59 14.44
C PHE A 264 -19.60 -2.33 14.91
N ARG A 265 -20.91 -2.26 14.67
CA ARG A 265 -21.77 -1.14 15.05
C ARG A 265 -23.16 -1.68 15.40
N THR A 266 -23.82 -1.07 16.38
CA THR A 266 -25.22 -1.35 16.68
C THR A 266 -26.10 -1.09 15.44
N GLY A 267 -26.79 -2.11 14.97
CA GLY A 267 -27.61 -2.06 13.74
C GLY A 267 -26.80 -2.07 12.44
N GLY A 268 -25.50 -2.37 12.50
CA GLY A 268 -24.67 -2.62 11.32
C GLY A 268 -24.89 -4.02 10.73
N PRO A 269 -24.31 -4.29 9.55
CA PRO A 269 -24.37 -5.61 8.92
C PRO A 269 -23.65 -6.65 9.79
N SER A 270 -24.12 -7.89 9.71
CA SER A 270 -23.48 -9.03 10.35
C SER A 270 -22.22 -9.45 9.59
N ILE A 271 -21.19 -9.83 10.32
CA ILE A 271 -19.89 -10.22 9.77
C ILE A 271 -19.87 -11.72 9.52
N THR A 272 -20.73 -12.14 8.58
CA THR A 272 -20.90 -13.55 8.20
C THR A 272 -19.57 -14.15 7.71
N LYS A 273 -19.43 -15.46 7.85
CA LYS A 273 -18.30 -16.21 7.29
C LYS A 273 -18.09 -15.89 5.82
N GLU A 274 -19.17 -15.88 5.04
CA GLU A 274 -19.14 -15.52 3.61
C GLU A 274 -18.55 -14.12 3.37
N LEU A 275 -18.95 -13.11 4.16
CA LEU A 275 -18.40 -11.78 4.05
C LEU A 275 -16.92 -11.75 4.42
N ARG A 276 -16.54 -12.45 5.51
CA ARG A 276 -15.13 -12.57 5.95
C ARG A 276 -14.27 -13.21 4.87
N THR A 277 -14.71 -14.32 4.29
CA THR A 277 -14.05 -14.99 3.17
C THR A 277 -13.90 -14.08 1.97
N THR A 278 -14.95 -13.35 1.61
CA THR A 278 -14.92 -12.42 0.48
C THR A 278 -13.90 -11.29 0.69
N LEU A 279 -13.85 -10.71 1.90
CA LEU A 279 -12.92 -9.63 2.23
C LEU A 279 -11.47 -10.13 2.29
N ASN A 280 -11.23 -11.32 2.82
CA ASN A 280 -9.90 -11.95 2.83
C ASN A 280 -9.43 -12.28 1.41
N LEU A 281 -10.31 -12.83 0.56
CA LEU A 281 -10.00 -13.12 -0.84
C LEU A 281 -9.62 -11.84 -1.60
N LEU A 282 -10.27 -10.72 -1.33
CA LEU A 282 -9.91 -9.43 -1.93
C LEU A 282 -8.47 -9.03 -1.58
N THR A 283 -8.06 -9.19 -0.32
CA THR A 283 -6.68 -8.94 0.12
C THR A 283 -5.69 -9.89 -0.56
N HIS A 284 -6.03 -11.17 -0.69
CA HIS A 284 -5.20 -12.14 -1.40
C HIS A 284 -5.00 -11.75 -2.86
N LYS A 285 -6.08 -11.42 -3.56
CA LYS A 285 -6.02 -10.99 -4.97
C LYS A 285 -5.15 -9.74 -5.12
N LEU A 286 -5.27 -8.76 -4.21
CA LEU A 286 -4.43 -7.57 -4.22
C LEU A 286 -2.95 -7.92 -4.04
N ASN A 287 -2.61 -8.72 -3.03
CA ASN A 287 -1.23 -9.12 -2.77
C ASN A 287 -0.66 -9.92 -3.95
N TYR A 288 -1.45 -10.80 -4.53
CA TYR A 288 -1.08 -11.59 -5.69
C TYR A 288 -0.76 -10.70 -6.90
N VAL A 289 -1.66 -9.78 -7.25
CA VAL A 289 -1.48 -8.88 -8.40
C VAL A 289 -0.23 -8.02 -8.21
N VAL A 290 -0.02 -7.44 -7.03
CA VAL A 290 1.17 -6.64 -6.76
C VAL A 290 2.45 -7.49 -6.82
N GLN A 291 2.43 -8.70 -6.27
CA GLN A 291 3.57 -9.62 -6.32
C GLN A 291 3.91 -10.01 -7.77
N TYR A 292 2.91 -10.39 -8.57
CA TYR A 292 3.09 -10.74 -9.98
C TYR A 292 3.82 -9.63 -10.75
N TRP A 293 3.40 -8.38 -10.57
CA TRP A 293 4.03 -7.27 -11.28
C TRP A 293 5.44 -6.95 -10.78
N ILE A 294 5.71 -7.15 -9.48
CA ILE A 294 7.07 -7.04 -8.92
C ILE A 294 7.97 -8.12 -9.52
N ASP A 295 7.50 -9.35 -9.60
CA ASP A 295 8.25 -10.47 -10.16
C ASP A 295 8.56 -10.23 -11.65
N LEU A 296 7.56 -9.76 -12.40
CA LEU A 296 7.73 -9.37 -13.81
C LEU A 296 8.72 -8.22 -13.99
N ARG A 297 8.77 -7.27 -13.06
CA ARG A 297 9.77 -6.20 -13.10
C ARG A 297 11.16 -6.72 -12.78
N ASN A 298 11.32 -7.61 -11.82
CA ASN A 298 12.63 -8.16 -11.46
C ASN A 298 13.18 -9.13 -12.52
N ALA A 299 12.33 -9.56 -13.46
CA ALA A 299 12.68 -10.42 -14.57
C ALA A 299 13.27 -9.69 -15.79
N ASN A 300 12.95 -8.41 -15.95
CA ASN A 300 13.29 -7.57 -17.10
C ASN A 300 14.33 -6.53 -16.71
#